data_AF-G2RH11-F1
#
_entry.id   AF-G2RH11-F1
#
_cell.length_a   1.000
_cell.length_b   1.000
_cell.length_c   1.000
_cell.angle_alpha   90.00
_cell.angle_beta   90.00
_cell.angle_gamma   90.00
#
_symmetry.space_group_name_H-M   'P 1'
#
loop_
_entity.id
_entity.type
_entity.pdbx_description
1 polymer ?
#
loop_
_entity_poly.entity_id
_entity_poly.type
_entity_poly.pdbx_seq_one_letter_code
_entity_poly.pdbx_strand_id
1 'polypeptide(L)'
;PPPRASISKKRAASIDTEEANRPKIESLSLNPSSVASPRPLDSSRDFICLCTPAPKVPRPRNAFILYRQHHQAQVVQQNPGLANPEISKIIGEQWRDEPEERKNQWKLLAE
;
A
#
# COMPACT_ATOMS: atom_id res chain seq x y z
N PRO A 1 -13.00 31.48 6.58
CA PRO A 1 -12.68 30.08 6.25
C PRO A 1 -11.17 29.91 6.01
N PRO A 2 -10.44 29.08 6.78
CA PRO A 2 -9.00 28.98 6.65
C PRO A 2 -8.59 28.09 5.46
N PRO A 3 -7.44 28.33 4.81
CA PRO A 3 -6.92 27.49 3.74
C PRO A 3 -6.36 26.17 4.30
N ARG A 4 -6.68 25.05 3.65
CA ARG A 4 -6.21 23.71 4.02
C ARG A 4 -4.75 23.53 3.59
N ALA A 5 -3.87 23.25 4.56
CA ALA A 5 -2.47 22.92 4.34
C ALA A 5 -2.32 21.58 3.59
N SER A 6 -1.48 21.56 2.56
CA SER A 6 -1.10 20.35 1.80
C SER A 6 -0.02 19.57 2.54
N ILE A 7 -0.30 18.31 2.90
CA ILE A 7 0.71 17.40 3.45
C ILE A 7 1.61 16.93 2.30
N SER A 8 2.81 17.49 2.24
CA SER A 8 3.86 17.03 1.34
C SER A 8 4.44 15.70 1.85
N LYS A 9 4.25 14.61 1.08
CA LYS A 9 4.94 13.34 1.34
C LYS A 9 6.42 13.50 1.01
N LYS A 10 7.25 13.58 2.05
CA LYS A 10 8.72 13.61 1.93
C LYS A 10 9.18 12.24 1.40
N ARG A 11 9.92 12.23 0.29
CA ARG A 11 10.54 11.00 -0.27
C ARG A 11 11.76 10.66 0.61
N ALA A 12 11.96 9.38 0.94
CA ALA A 12 13.15 8.94 1.65
C ALA A 12 14.40 9.11 0.75
N ALA A 13 15.52 9.52 1.36
CA ALA A 13 16.81 9.65 0.67
C ALA A 13 17.34 8.27 0.24
N SER A 14 18.07 8.22 -0.88
CA SER A 14 18.69 6.99 -1.39
C SER A 14 19.75 6.50 -0.41
N ILE A 15 19.65 5.23 0.00
CA ILE A 15 20.64 4.57 0.87
C ILE A 15 21.82 4.14 0.01
N ASP A 16 23.03 4.52 0.43
CA ASP A 16 24.29 4.05 -0.14
C ASP A 16 24.56 2.61 0.32
N THR A 17 24.76 1.71 -0.63
CA THR A 17 24.81 0.25 -0.39
C THR A 17 26.18 -0.24 0.08
N GLU A 18 27.23 0.58 0.01
CA GLU A 18 28.60 0.16 0.30
C GLU A 18 28.89 0.08 1.82
N GLU A 19 28.27 0.96 2.62
CA GLU A 19 28.43 0.94 4.09
C GLU A 19 27.77 -0.29 4.75
N ALA A 20 26.68 -0.78 4.16
CA ALA A 20 25.89 -1.90 4.71
C ALA A 20 26.63 -3.25 4.63
N ASN A 21 27.67 -3.36 3.80
CA ASN A 21 28.43 -4.60 3.61
C ASN A 21 29.72 -4.67 4.45
N ARG A 22 29.90 -3.78 5.44
CA ARG A 22 31.09 -3.82 6.31
C ARG A 22 30.84 -4.74 7.52
N PRO A 23 31.44 -5.94 7.59
CA PRO A 23 31.22 -6.85 8.72
C PRO A 23 32.01 -6.37 9.93
N LYS A 24 31.36 -5.67 10.87
CA LYS A 24 31.96 -5.28 12.16
C LYS A 24 31.86 -6.45 13.15
N ILE A 25 32.62 -7.52 12.89
CA ILE A 25 32.69 -8.73 13.74
C ILE A 25 33.75 -8.56 14.84
N GLU A 26 33.68 -7.48 15.62
CA GLU A 26 34.64 -7.28 16.73
C GLU A 26 33.97 -7.09 18.09
N SER A 27 32.70 -7.51 18.25
CA SER A 27 32.03 -7.41 19.55
C SER A 27 31.02 -8.52 19.83
N LEU A 28 31.27 -9.75 19.38
CA LEU A 28 30.45 -10.91 19.74
C LEU A 28 31.26 -11.88 20.60
N SER A 29 31.60 -11.45 21.82
CA SER A 29 32.03 -12.37 22.86
C SER A 29 30.78 -12.97 23.50
N LEU A 30 30.46 -14.22 23.16
CA LEU A 30 29.38 -14.98 23.79
C LEU A 30 29.98 -15.88 24.87
N ASN A 31 29.88 -15.44 26.13
CA ASN A 31 30.07 -16.31 27.29
C ASN A 31 28.70 -16.92 27.66
N PRO A 32 28.48 -18.24 27.54
CA PRO A 32 27.26 -18.86 28.04
C PRO A 32 27.49 -19.26 29.50
N SER A 33 26.87 -18.56 30.45
CA SER A 33 26.75 -19.07 31.81
C SER A 33 25.56 -18.47 32.56
N SER A 34 24.66 -19.39 32.91
CA SER A 34 24.02 -19.51 34.21
C SER A 34 22.75 -18.70 34.49
N VAL A 35 21.63 -19.43 34.39
CA VAL A 35 20.50 -19.50 35.33
C VAL A 35 20.46 -18.50 36.50
N ALA A 36 19.45 -17.62 36.53
CA ALA A 36 18.76 -17.21 37.77
C ALA A 36 17.50 -16.35 37.48
N SER A 37 16.35 -16.91 37.86
CA SER A 37 15.09 -16.31 38.35
C SER A 37 14.35 -15.19 37.59
N PRO A 38 12.99 -15.21 37.57
CA PRO A 38 12.18 -14.23 36.89
C PRO A 38 12.06 -12.96 37.74
N ARG A 39 12.51 -11.81 37.19
CA ARG A 39 12.14 -10.48 37.69
C ARG A 39 11.30 -9.79 36.62
N PRO A 40 10.15 -9.17 36.99
CA PRO A 40 9.38 -8.40 36.05
C PRO A 40 10.03 -7.01 35.94
N LEU A 41 10.83 -6.79 34.90
CA LEU A 41 11.20 -5.44 34.50
C LEU A 41 10.59 -5.15 33.14
N ASP A 42 9.52 -4.36 33.20
CA ASP A 42 9.28 -3.19 32.36
C ASP A 42 10.38 -2.94 31.32
N SER A 43 10.12 -3.38 30.10
CA SER A 43 10.75 -2.86 28.90
C SER A 43 9.88 -3.32 27.75
N SER A 44 9.18 -2.36 27.14
CA SER A 44 8.49 -2.49 25.85
C SER A 44 9.47 -2.85 24.74
N ARG A 45 10.07 -4.05 24.82
CA ARG A 45 10.73 -4.67 23.70
C ARG A 45 9.61 -5.14 22.80
N ASP A 46 9.26 -4.28 21.87
CA ASP A 46 8.44 -4.62 20.72
C ASP A 46 9.04 -5.89 20.12
N PHE A 47 8.40 -7.03 20.36
CA PHE A 47 8.78 -8.28 19.72
C PHE A 47 8.47 -8.11 18.23
N ILE A 48 9.48 -7.69 17.47
CA ILE A 48 9.41 -7.62 16.02
C ILE A 48 9.29 -9.08 15.54
N CYS A 49 8.07 -9.49 15.18
CA CYS A 49 7.85 -10.78 14.50
C CYS A 49 8.58 -10.69 13.16
N LEU A 50 9.67 -11.44 13.00
CA LEU A 50 10.40 -11.61 11.73
C LEU A 50 9.61 -12.46 10.71
N CYS A 51 8.32 -12.62 10.95
CA CYS A 51 7.40 -13.45 10.23
C CYS A 51 7.03 -12.68 8.96
N THR A 52 7.38 -13.21 7.78
CA THR A 52 6.93 -12.63 6.51
C THR A 52 5.41 -12.48 6.54
N PRO A 53 4.87 -11.29 6.22
CA PRO A 53 3.43 -11.05 6.28
C PRO A 53 2.72 -12.05 5.39
N ALA A 54 1.67 -12.68 5.94
CA ALA A 54 0.88 -13.67 5.23
C ALA A 54 0.37 -13.09 3.88
N PRO A 55 0.30 -13.93 2.82
CA PRO A 55 -0.16 -13.48 1.51
C PRO A 55 -1.56 -12.88 1.62
N LYS A 56 -1.72 -11.66 1.10
CA LYS A 56 -2.96 -10.89 1.24
C LYS A 56 -3.95 -11.32 0.16
N VAL A 57 -5.04 -11.94 0.57
CA VAL A 57 -6.12 -12.31 -0.34
C VAL A 57 -6.78 -11.03 -0.89
N PRO A 58 -6.82 -10.83 -2.21
CA PRO A 58 -7.45 -9.65 -2.80
C PRO A 58 -8.97 -9.68 -2.59
N ARG A 59 -9.58 -8.50 -2.48
CA ARG A 59 -11.03 -8.37 -2.38
C ARG A 59 -11.69 -8.78 -3.72
N PRO A 60 -12.91 -9.35 -3.69
CA PRO A 60 -13.69 -9.51 -4.92
C PRO A 60 -13.92 -8.13 -5.57
N ARG A 61 -14.00 -8.13 -6.91
CA ARG A 61 -14.20 -6.90 -7.69
C ARG A 61 -15.65 -6.47 -7.59
N ASN A 62 -15.90 -5.20 -7.29
CA ASN A 62 -17.24 -4.62 -7.37
C ASN A 62 -17.57 -4.15 -8.80
N ALA A 63 -18.84 -3.78 -9.02
CA ALA A 63 -19.37 -3.29 -10.30
C ALA A 63 -18.53 -2.16 -10.92
N PHE A 64 -18.15 -1.17 -10.12
CA PHE A 64 -17.35 -0.03 -10.58
C PHE A 64 -15.94 -0.45 -10.99
N ILE A 65 -15.32 -1.44 -10.32
CA ILE A 65 -14.01 -1.96 -10.72
C ILE A 65 -14.10 -2.64 -12.09
N LEU A 66 -15.17 -3.38 -12.36
CA LEU A 66 -15.39 -3.99 -13.68
C LEU A 66 -15.62 -2.91 -14.76
N TYR A 67 -16.48 -1.93 -14.46
CA TYR A 67 -16.72 -0.79 -15.35
C TYR A 67 -15.42 -0.05 -15.71
N ARG A 68 -14.61 0.27 -14.70
CA ARG A 68 -13.32 0.94 -14.90
C ARG A 68 -12.39 0.10 -15.78
N GLN A 69 -12.28 -1.20 -15.52
CA GLN A 69 -11.41 -2.07 -16.31
C GLN A 69 -11.77 -2.05 -17.80
N HIS A 70 -13.06 -2.01 -18.11
CA HIS A 70 -13.55 -1.92 -19.49
C HIS A 70 -13.20 -0.56 -20.15
N HIS A 71 -13.37 0.55 -19.45
CA HIS A 71 -13.25 1.90 -20.05
C HIS A 71 -11.84 2.51 -19.92
N GLN A 72 -10.99 1.99 -19.03
CA GLN A 72 -9.69 2.61 -18.74
C GLN A 72 -8.78 2.72 -19.96
N ALA A 73 -8.74 1.70 -20.82
CA ALA A 73 -7.91 1.73 -22.03
C ALA A 73 -8.31 2.89 -22.96
N GLN A 74 -9.61 3.09 -23.16
CA GLN A 74 -10.15 4.18 -23.97
C GLN A 74 -9.79 5.54 -23.36
N VAL A 75 -9.97 5.72 -22.04
CA VAL A 75 -9.68 7.00 -21.37
C VAL A 75 -8.18 7.32 -21.41
N VAL A 76 -7.31 6.32 -21.26
CA VAL A 76 -5.86 6.49 -21.38
C VAL A 76 -5.45 6.83 -22.81
N GLN A 77 -6.08 6.22 -23.81
CA GLN A 77 -5.80 6.51 -25.22
C GLN A 77 -6.23 7.94 -25.60
N GLN A 78 -7.37 8.41 -25.09
CA GLN A 78 -7.83 9.78 -25.30
C GLN A 78 -7.00 10.81 -24.51
N ASN A 79 -6.40 10.39 -23.39
CA ASN A 79 -5.64 11.27 -22.50
C ASN A 79 -4.24 10.68 -22.21
N PRO A 80 -3.38 10.60 -23.23
CA PRO A 80 -2.05 10.03 -23.05
C PRO A 80 -1.24 10.88 -22.07
N GLY A 81 -0.52 10.21 -21.16
CA GLY A 81 0.33 10.89 -20.16
C GLY A 81 -0.39 11.37 -18.89
N LEU A 82 -1.72 11.24 -18.79
CA LEU A 82 -2.40 11.49 -17.52
C LEU A 82 -2.07 10.42 -16.49
N ALA A 83 -1.89 10.86 -15.24
CA ALA A 83 -1.65 9.96 -14.13
C ALA A 83 -2.93 9.19 -13.75
N ASN A 84 -2.76 7.97 -13.23
CA ASN A 84 -3.86 7.11 -12.79
C ASN A 84 -4.90 7.77 -11.86
N PRO A 85 -4.54 8.69 -10.94
CA PRO A 85 -5.53 9.42 -10.15
C PRO A 85 -6.49 10.25 -11.01
N GLU A 86 -6.00 10.93 -12.05
CA GLU A 86 -6.84 11.74 -12.94
C GLU A 86 -7.70 10.86 -13.84
N ILE A 87 -7.13 9.77 -14.38
CA ILE A 87 -7.90 8.76 -15.12
C ILE A 87 -9.04 8.20 -14.26
N SER A 88 -8.77 7.94 -12.97
CA SER A 88 -9.79 7.42 -12.05
C SER A 88 -10.88 8.44 -11.77
N LYS A 89 -10.57 9.73 -11.72
CA LYS A 89 -11.58 10.79 -11.61
C LYS A 89 -12.49 10.78 -12.84
N ILE A 90 -11.92 10.85 -14.04
CA ILE A 90 -12.67 10.88 -15.31
C ILE A 90 -13.62 9.69 -15.44
N ILE A 91 -13.16 8.47 -15.10
CA ILE A 91 -14.00 7.27 -15.12
C ILE A 91 -15.07 7.32 -14.03
N GLY A 92 -14.75 7.88 -12.86
CA GLY A 92 -15.71 8.11 -11.80
C GLY A 92 -16.83 9.05 -12.23
N GLU A 93 -16.53 10.09 -13.01
CA GLU A 93 -17.55 10.99 -13.56
C GLU A 93 -18.43 10.28 -14.58
N GLN A 94 -17.84 9.57 -15.54
CA GLN A 94 -18.58 8.74 -16.51
C GLN A 94 -19.50 7.74 -15.81
N TRP A 95 -19.02 7.07 -14.75
CA TRP A 95 -19.86 6.16 -13.97
C TRP A 95 -21.02 6.87 -13.28
N ARG A 96 -20.86 8.11 -12.79
CA ARG A 96 -21.99 8.85 -12.20
C ARG A 96 -23.04 9.18 -13.24
N ASP A 97 -22.61 9.57 -14.44
CA ASP A 97 -23.49 10.02 -15.52
C ASP A 97 -24.10 8.86 -16.34
N GLU A 98 -23.58 7.64 -16.19
CA GLU A 98 -24.09 6.44 -16.85
C GLU A 98 -25.53 6.12 -16.42
N PRO A 99 -26.43 5.71 -17.35
CA PRO A 99 -27.80 5.33 -17.02
C PRO A 99 -27.86 4.14 -16.05
N GLU A 100 -28.93 4.11 -15.23
CA GLU A 100 -29.09 3.11 -14.17
C GLU A 100 -29.18 1.69 -14.74
N GLU A 101 -29.78 1.52 -15.93
CA GLU A 101 -29.85 0.23 -16.63
C GLU A 101 -28.46 -0.34 -16.90
N ARG A 102 -27.53 0.50 -17.36
CA ARG A 102 -26.14 0.11 -17.62
C ARG A 102 -25.41 -0.17 -16.33
N LYS A 103 -25.56 0.68 -15.31
CA LYS A 103 -25.01 0.41 -13.97
C LYS A 103 -25.49 -0.92 -13.41
N ASN A 104 -26.76 -1.26 -13.61
CA ASN A 104 -27.34 -2.52 -13.16
C ASN A 104 -26.75 -3.73 -13.89
N GLN A 105 -26.43 -3.63 -15.19
CA GLN A 105 -25.68 -4.68 -15.90
C GLN A 105 -24.33 -4.93 -15.22
N TRP A 106 -23.59 -3.88 -14.88
CA TRP A 106 -22.31 -4.02 -14.17
C TRP A 106 -22.46 -4.54 -12.74
N LYS A 107 -23.57 -4.23 -12.05
CA LYS A 107 -23.90 -4.80 -10.74
C LYS A 107 -24.13 -6.31 -10.84
N LEU A 108 -24.93 -6.75 -11.82
CA LEU A 108 -25.21 -8.16 -12.07
C LEU A 108 -23.93 -8.96 -12.41
N LEU A 109 -22.98 -8.34 -13.14
CA LEU A 109 -21.69 -8.96 -13.44
C LEU A 109 -20.74 -9.07 -12.24
N ALA A 110 -21.00 -8.33 -11.16
CA ALA A 110 -20.17 -8.29 -9.96
C ALA A 110 -20.72 -9.10 -8.78
N GLU A 111 -21.92 -9.64 -8.94
CA GLU A 111 -22.58 -10.57 -8.00
C GLU A 111 -22.10 -12.01 -8.24
#